data_AF-A0A1F5PK60-F1
#
_entry.id   AF-A0A1F5PK60-F1
#
_cell.length_a   1.000
_cell.length_b   1.000
_cell.length_c   1.000
_cell.angle_alpha   90.00
_cell.angle_beta   90.00
_cell.angle_gamma   90.00
#
_symmetry.space_group_name_H-M   'P 1'
#
loop_
_entity.id
_entity.type
_entity.pdbx_description
1 polymer ?
#
loop_
_entity_poly.entity_id
_entity_poly.type
_entity_poly.pdbx_seq_one_letter_code
_entity_poly.pdbx_strand_id
1 'polypeptide(L)'
;MKMIPLRTLVTAELVKDLASRSYFRYGQAIAADEDVKIVEQNTFNIVAHVQHGRGEKRTVELASTPTGFKFKCTCSNRKNLFCQHCVAVGLWMNKL
;
A
#
# COMPACT_ATOMS: atom_id res chain seq x y z
N MET A 1 19.13 -14.87 4.10
CA MET A 1 18.16 -14.44 3.07
C MET A 1 18.42 -12.98 2.74
N LYS A 2 18.49 -12.63 1.45
CA LYS A 2 18.75 -11.25 1.00
C LYS A 2 17.43 -10.49 0.94
N MET A 3 17.36 -9.28 1.49
CA MET A 3 16.18 -8.43 1.31
C MET A 3 16.11 -7.91 -0.11
N ILE A 4 14.90 -7.91 -0.68
CA ILE A 4 14.63 -7.41 -2.03
C ILE A 4 14.08 -5.98 -1.88
N PRO A 5 14.52 -4.99 -2.69
CA PRO A 5 13.94 -3.65 -2.64
C PRO A 5 12.42 -3.69 -2.76
N LEU A 6 11.72 -2.88 -1.96
CA LEU A 6 10.26 -2.89 -1.87
C LEU A 6 9.60 -2.67 -3.24
N ARG A 7 10.15 -1.75 -4.03
CA ARG A 7 9.69 -1.44 -5.40
C ARG A 7 9.81 -2.61 -6.37
N THR A 8 10.75 -3.53 -6.15
CA THR A 8 10.89 -4.75 -6.96
C THR A 8 9.83 -5.79 -6.58
N LEU A 9 9.39 -5.80 -5.32
CA LEU A 9 8.36 -6.74 -4.86
C LEU A 9 6.94 -6.27 -5.19
N VAL A 10 6.63 -5.00 -4.92
CA VAL A 10 5.28 -4.47 -5.01
C VAL A 10 5.08 -3.89 -6.41
N THR A 11 4.79 -4.75 -7.38
CA THR A 11 4.39 -4.33 -8.73
C THR A 11 2.90 -4.04 -8.80
N ALA A 12 2.44 -3.36 -9.86
CA ALA A 12 1.02 -3.11 -10.08
C ALA A 12 0.20 -4.41 -10.21
N GLU A 13 0.78 -5.46 -10.81
CA GLU A 13 0.19 -6.79 -10.93
C GLU A 13 0.03 -7.44 -9.57
N LEU A 14 1.08 -7.44 -8.73
CA LEU A 14 0.98 -8.00 -7.38
C LEU A 14 -0.09 -7.26 -6.55
N VAL A 15 -0.13 -5.93 -6.64
CA VAL A 15 -1.15 -5.12 -5.95
C VAL A 15 -2.56 -5.51 -6.40
N LYS A 16 -2.75 -5.78 -7.69
CA LYS A 16 -4.01 -6.24 -8.26
C LYS A 16 -4.39 -7.64 -7.79
N ASP A 17 -3.42 -8.55 -7.67
CA ASP A 17 -3.64 -9.94 -7.26
C ASP A 17 -3.93 -10.06 -5.75
N LEU A 18 -3.32 -9.21 -4.92
CA LEU A 18 -3.54 -9.21 -3.47
C LEU A 18 -4.89 -8.63 -3.05
N ALA A 19 -5.43 -7.71 -3.86
CA ALA A 19 -6.66 -7.00 -3.56
C ALA A 19 -7.89 -7.70 -4.14
N SER A 20 -9.04 -7.60 -3.45
CA SER A 20 -10.32 -7.87 -4.11
C SER A 20 -10.55 -6.85 -5.24
N ARG A 21 -11.34 -7.21 -6.26
CA ARG A 21 -11.70 -6.29 -7.36
C ARG A 21 -12.22 -4.94 -6.86
N SER A 22 -13.08 -4.97 -5.83
CA SER A 22 -13.63 -3.75 -5.23
C SER A 22 -12.55 -2.90 -4.58
N TYR A 23 -11.66 -3.49 -3.77
CA TYR A 23 -10.57 -2.75 -3.13
C TYR A 23 -9.57 -2.21 -4.14
N PHE A 24 -9.28 -2.95 -5.20
CA PHE A 24 -8.41 -2.47 -6.26
C PHE A 24 -8.99 -1.22 -6.93
N ARG A 25 -10.26 -1.27 -7.34
CA ARG A 25 -10.95 -0.13 -7.97
C ARG A 25 -10.97 1.11 -7.06
N TYR A 26 -11.31 0.95 -5.78
CA TYR A 26 -11.30 2.07 -4.85
C TYR A 26 -9.89 2.60 -4.59
N GLY A 27 -8.90 1.71 -4.46
CA GLY A 27 -7.51 2.12 -4.26
C GLY A 27 -6.92 2.86 -5.46
N GLN A 28 -7.32 2.51 -6.68
CA GLN A 28 -6.97 3.27 -7.89
C GLN A 28 -7.47 4.71 -7.84
N ALA A 29 -8.73 4.92 -7.43
CA ALA A 29 -9.30 6.26 -7.27
C ALA A 29 -8.52 7.07 -6.23
N ILE A 30 -8.27 6.49 -5.05
CA ILE A 30 -7.51 7.16 -3.98
C ILE A 30 -6.08 7.51 -4.44
N ALA A 31 -5.42 6.62 -5.17
CA ALA A 31 -4.08 6.89 -5.71
C ALA A 31 -4.07 7.93 -6.84
N ALA A 32 -5.21 8.20 -7.48
CA ALA A 32 -5.36 9.23 -8.50
C ALA A 32 -5.63 10.60 -7.89
N ASP A 33 -6.35 10.66 -6.77
CA ASP A 33 -6.68 11.89 -6.05
C ASP A 33 -5.49 12.47 -5.24
N GLU A 34 -4.29 11.88 -5.36
CA GLU A 34 -3.06 12.26 -4.63
C GLU A 34 -3.19 12.29 -3.09
N ASP A 35 -4.16 11.55 -2.59
CA ASP A 35 -4.54 11.47 -1.18
C ASP A 35 -3.59 10.59 -0.32
N VAL A 36 -2.36 10.38 -0.80
CA VAL A 36 -1.31 9.56 -0.20
C VAL A 36 -0.14 10.46 0.23
N LYS A 37 -0.01 10.67 1.54
CA LYS A 37 1.06 11.47 2.15
C LYS A 37 2.11 10.56 2.76
N ILE A 38 3.32 10.56 2.19
CA ILE A 38 4.43 9.76 2.71
C ILE A 38 4.90 10.33 4.06
N VAL A 39 5.06 9.43 5.02
CA VAL A 39 5.59 9.73 6.37
C VAL A 39 7.04 9.27 6.46
N GLU A 40 7.31 8.06 5.96
CA GLU A 40 8.64 7.47 5.93
C GLU A 40 8.79 6.67 4.63
N GLN A 41 9.93 6.80 3.97
CA GLN A 41 10.26 5.98 2.81
C GLN A 41 11.75 5.66 2.80
N ASN A 42 12.06 4.38 2.69
CA ASN A 42 13.40 3.89 2.43
C ASN A 42 13.34 2.76 1.37
N THR A 43 14.48 2.11 1.11
CA THR A 43 14.56 1.07 0.05
C THR A 43 13.65 -0.14 0.31
N PHE A 44 13.34 -0.43 1.57
CA PHE A 44 12.65 -1.65 1.98
C PHE A 44 11.31 -1.39 2.67
N ASN A 45 10.98 -0.14 3.00
CA ASN A 45 9.78 0.22 3.75
C ASN A 45 9.19 1.52 3.23
N ILE A 46 7.86 1.60 3.26
CA ILE A 46 7.12 2.85 3.08
C ILE A 46 5.98 2.90 4.11
N VAL A 47 5.91 4.03 4.81
CA VAL A 47 4.80 4.37 5.70
C VAL A 47 4.13 5.59 5.13
N ALA A 48 2.82 5.49 4.91
CA ALA A 48 2.03 6.56 4.33
C ALA A 48 0.74 6.78 5.10
N HIS A 49 0.28 8.02 5.09
CA HIS A 49 -1.05 8.39 5.49
C HIS A 49 -1.94 8.52 4.27
N VAL A 50 -3.06 7.80 4.29
CA VAL A 50 -4.06 7.80 3.23
C VAL A 50 -5.35 8.38 3.78
N GLN A 51 -5.94 9.35 3.10
CA GLN A 51 -7.21 9.94 3.49
C GLN A 51 -8.05 10.14 2.24
N HIS A 52 -9.21 9.52 2.12
CA HIS A 52 -10.09 9.74 0.96
C HIS A 52 -11.18 10.76 1.30
N GLY A 53 -11.15 11.93 0.64
CA GLY A 53 -12.12 13.00 0.88
C GLY A 53 -12.18 13.47 2.34
N ARG A 54 -13.38 13.56 2.92
CA ARG A 54 -13.58 13.92 4.36
C ARG A 54 -13.45 12.73 5.32
N GLY A 55 -12.96 11.59 4.85
CA GLY A 55 -12.82 10.37 5.65
C GLY A 55 -11.74 10.46 6.73
N GLU A 56 -11.74 9.45 7.61
CA GLU A 56 -10.67 9.27 8.60
C GLU A 56 -9.33 8.97 7.93
N LYS A 57 -8.28 9.60 8.45
CA LYS A 57 -6.90 9.36 8.03
C LYS A 57 -6.47 7.95 8.48
N ARG A 58 -5.99 7.15 7.54
CA ARG A 58 -5.47 5.79 7.78
C ARG A 58 -3.96 5.77 7.60
N THR A 59 -3.29 4.95 8.40
CA THR A 59 -1.84 4.71 8.26
C THR A 59 -1.67 3.37 7.58
N VAL A 60 -0.81 3.34 6.58
CA VAL A 60 -0.45 2.17 5.80
C VAL A 60 1.05 2.00 5.90
N GLU A 61 1.49 0.77 6.10
CA GLU A 61 2.89 0.36 6.11
C GLU A 61 3.03 -0.79 5.11
N LEU A 62 3.93 -0.63 4.14
CA LEU A 62 4.32 -1.69 3.21
C LEU A 62 5.82 -1.95 3.40
N ALA A 63 6.20 -3.18 3.70
CA ALA A 63 7.56 -3.54 4.06
C ALA A 63 8.03 -4.80 3.33
N SER A 64 9.25 -4.75 2.82
CA SER A 64 10.01 -5.89 2.36
C SER A 64 10.78 -6.46 3.54
N THR A 65 10.54 -7.72 3.84
CA THR A 65 11.20 -8.44 4.94
C THR A 65 11.98 -9.62 4.38
N PRO A 66 12.93 -10.20 5.15
CA PRO A 66 13.62 -11.42 4.71
C PRO A 66 12.69 -12.61 4.41
N THR A 67 11.47 -12.61 4.96
CA THR A 67 10.44 -13.63 4.72
C THR A 67 9.46 -13.27 3.60
N GLY A 68 9.69 -12.15 2.89
CA GLY A 68 8.83 -11.67 1.81
C GLY A 68 8.13 -10.35 2.12
N PHE A 69 7.04 -10.10 1.41
CA PHE A 69 6.27 -8.87 1.50
C PHE A 69 5.31 -8.87 2.70
N LYS A 70 5.32 -7.79 3.48
CA LYS A 70 4.37 -7.54 4.56
C LYS A 70 3.67 -6.21 4.34
N PHE A 71 2.41 -6.16 4.79
CA PHE A 71 1.60 -4.95 4.73
C PHE A 71 0.76 -4.84 5.99
N LYS A 72 0.43 -3.60 6.34
CA LYS A 72 -0.45 -3.28 7.47
C LYS A 72 -1.22 -2.01 7.16
N CYS A 73 -2.49 -1.97 7.55
CA CYS A 73 -3.31 -0.77 7.49
C CYS A 73 -4.13 -0.62 8.77
N THR A 74 -4.27 0.61 9.28
CA THR A 74 -5.07 0.88 10.48
C THR A 74 -6.59 0.82 10.24
N CYS A 75 -7.07 0.64 9.00
CA CYS A 75 -8.50 0.56 8.72
C CYS A 75 -9.14 -0.78 9.08
N SER A 76 -8.34 -1.82 9.37
CA SER A 76 -8.85 -3.14 9.73
C SER A 76 -7.87 -3.87 10.63
N ASN A 77 -8.39 -4.63 11.59
CA ASN A 77 -7.59 -5.55 12.41
C ASN A 77 -7.34 -6.92 11.73
N ARG A 78 -7.84 -7.13 10.50
CA ARG A 78 -7.64 -8.37 9.74
C ARG A 78 -6.22 -8.43 9.19
N LYS A 79 -5.42 -9.38 9.69
CA LYS A 79 -3.98 -9.51 9.39
C LYS A 79 -3.62 -9.76 7.91
N ASN A 80 -4.55 -10.28 7.10
CA ASN A 80 -4.30 -10.67 5.70
C ASN A 80 -5.17 -9.89 4.69
N LEU A 81 -5.78 -8.78 5.10
CA LEU A 81 -6.65 -8.01 4.22
C LEU A 81 -5.86 -6.91 3.50
N PHE A 82 -5.62 -7.09 2.21
CA PHE A 82 -5.07 -6.02 1.37
C PHE A 82 -6.19 -5.06 0.94
N CYS A 83 -6.42 -4.03 1.76
CA CYS A 83 -7.52 -3.08 1.58
C CYS A 83 -7.22 -2.02 0.52
N GLN A 84 -8.21 -1.17 0.21
CA GLN A 84 -8.08 -0.08 -0.76
C GLN A 84 -6.96 0.92 -0.40
N HIS A 85 -6.66 1.13 0.89
CA HIS A 85 -5.57 2.02 1.30
C HIS A 85 -4.20 1.41 1.00
N CYS A 86 -4.02 0.10 1.20
CA CYS A 86 -2.79 -0.61 0.82
C CYS A 86 -2.59 -0.58 -0.70
N VAL A 87 -3.67 -0.77 -1.47
CA VAL A 87 -3.66 -0.61 -2.92
C VAL A 87 -3.22 0.79 -3.30
N ALA A 88 -3.79 1.82 -2.68
CA ALA A 88 -3.49 3.20 -3.03
C ALA A 88 -1.99 3.52 -2.88
N VAL A 89 -1.38 3.12 -1.76
CA VAL A 89 0.06 3.31 -1.53
C VAL A 89 0.90 2.47 -2.49
N GLY A 90 0.51 1.22 -2.73
CA GLY A 90 1.21 0.34 -3.66
C GLY A 90 1.22 0.89 -5.10
N LEU A 91 0.06 1.38 -5.57
CA LEU A 91 -0.06 2.00 -6.89
C LEU A 91 0.68 3.33 -6.97
N TRP A 92 0.56 4.18 -5.94
CA TRP A 92 1.29 5.45 -5.87
C TRP A 92 2.80 5.24 -5.99
N MET A 93 3.35 4.24 -5.30
CA MET A 93 4.77 3.91 -5.35
C MET A 93 5.26 3.48 -6.75
N ASN A 94 4.37 2.90 -7.58
CA ASN A 94 4.69 2.45 -8.95
C ASN A 94 4.47 3.53 -10.02
N LYS A 95 3.84 4.67 -9.68
CA LYS A 95 3.68 5.80 -10.61
C LYS A 95 4.94 6.67 -10.73
N LEU A 96 5.90 6.49 -9.82
CA LEU A 96 7.20 7.17 -9.77
C LEU A 96 8.33 6.20 -10.08
#